data_AF-A0A9C9SQ44-F1
#
_entry.id   AF-A0A9C9SQ44-F1
#
_cell.length_a   1.000
_cell.length_b   1.000
_cell.length_c   1.000
_cell.angle_alpha   90.00
_cell.angle_beta   90.00
_cell.angle_gamma   90.00
#
_symmetry.space_group_name_H-M   'P 1'
#
loop_
_entity.id
_entity.type
_entity.pdbx_description
1 polymer ?
#
loop_
_entity_poly.entity_id
_entity_poly.type
_entity_poly.pdbx_seq_one_letter_code
_entity_poly.pdbx_strand_id
1 'polypeptide(L)'
;FLIIFFVPAKFEKFLIGIIKKESWRIKIPKIFNSLEDFKHIIFNFFRRGGKNALIAVILTYVSLAANFLLAPAILYTIGLKTSLIDATIVQFILTYIIAFTPTPGASGAAELAGAALFSTICPKAYIPVYIVYWRFFSNYLFSIIGAFFLIDFIRKDI
;
A
#
# COMPACT_ATOMS: atom_id res chain seq x y z
N PHE A 1 -10.96 5.88 -1.04
CA PHE A 1 -10.20 7.15 -0.90
C PHE A 1 -10.98 8.36 -1.43
N LEU A 2 -11.45 8.35 -2.69
CA LEU A 2 -12.19 9.49 -3.28
C LEU A 2 -13.57 9.78 -2.66
N ILE A 3 -14.27 8.75 -2.15
CA ILE A 3 -15.61 8.89 -1.54
C ILE A 3 -15.62 9.90 -0.39
N ILE A 4 -14.53 10.02 0.36
CA ILE A 4 -14.40 10.94 1.50
C ILE A 4 -14.62 12.40 1.06
N PHE A 5 -14.12 12.79 -0.11
CA PHE A 5 -14.31 14.14 -0.65
C PHE A 5 -15.77 14.48 -0.90
N PHE A 6 -16.54 13.49 -1.34
CA PHE A 6 -17.95 13.64 -1.69
C PHE A 6 -18.91 13.56 -0.51
N VAL A 7 -18.45 13.17 0.69
CA VAL A 7 -19.32 13.16 1.89
C VAL A 7 -19.71 14.61 2.25
N PRO A 8 -20.99 15.00 2.09
CA PRO A 8 -21.43 16.35 2.40
C PRO A 8 -21.69 16.50 3.90
N ALA A 9 -21.46 17.67 4.48
CA ALA A 9 -21.73 17.95 5.91
C ALA A 9 -23.20 17.66 6.32
N LYS A 10 -24.14 17.68 5.37
CA LYS A 10 -25.54 17.29 5.60
C LYS A 10 -25.71 15.79 5.92
N PHE A 11 -24.78 14.95 5.49
CA PHE A 11 -24.80 13.50 5.75
C PHE A 11 -24.53 13.18 7.23
N GLU A 12 -23.78 14.01 7.94
CA GLU A 12 -23.57 13.87 9.39
C GLU A 12 -24.90 13.96 10.14
N LYS A 13 -25.67 15.03 9.89
CA LYS A 13 -26.97 15.27 10.52
C LYS A 13 -27.96 14.15 10.19
N PHE A 14 -27.91 13.62 8.97
CA PHE A 14 -28.71 12.47 8.55
C PHE A 14 -28.37 11.20 9.35
N LEU A 15 -27.08 10.88 9.52
CA LEU A 15 -26.64 9.71 10.29
C LEU A 15 -27.02 9.81 11.78
N ILE A 16 -26.89 11.00 12.38
CA ILE A 16 -27.31 11.24 13.77
C ILE A 16 -28.83 11.09 13.94
N GLY A 17 -29.61 11.43 12.90
CA GLY A 17 -31.07 11.26 12.89
C GLY A 17 -31.53 9.80 12.78
N ILE A 18 -30.77 8.95 12.07
CA ILE A 18 -31.07 7.52 11.90
C ILE A 18 -30.56 6.70 13.09
N ILE A 19 -29.37 7.02 13.61
CA ILE A 19 -28.70 6.20 14.63
C ILE A 19 -29.13 6.68 16.02
N LYS A 20 -30.12 5.97 16.60
CA LYS A 20 -30.64 6.24 17.96
C LYS A 20 -29.72 5.79 19.10
N LYS A 21 -28.63 5.07 18.81
CA LYS A 21 -27.73 4.51 19.83
C LYS A 21 -26.78 5.58 20.37
N GLU A 22 -26.91 5.91 21.66
CA GLU A 22 -26.14 6.95 22.39
C GLU A 22 -24.63 6.92 22.10
N SER A 23 -24.02 5.72 22.11
CA SER A 23 -22.57 5.56 21.91
C SER A 23 -22.08 5.95 20.52
N TRP A 24 -22.94 5.86 19.51
CA TRP A 24 -22.61 6.28 18.14
C TRP A 24 -22.89 7.77 17.93
N ARG A 25 -23.84 8.37 18.65
CA ARG A 25 -24.11 9.82 18.57
C ARG A 25 -22.90 10.67 18.96
N ILE A 26 -22.05 10.17 19.86
CA ILE A 26 -20.80 10.84 20.25
C ILE A 26 -19.65 10.53 19.27
N LYS A 27 -19.60 9.33 18.68
CA LYS A 27 -18.53 8.92 17.75
C LYS A 27 -18.69 9.52 16.35
N ILE A 28 -19.93 9.71 15.88
CA ILE A 28 -20.21 10.23 14.53
C ILE A 28 -19.57 11.62 14.33
N PRO A 29 -19.79 12.63 15.17
CA PRO A 29 -19.16 13.94 15.01
C PRO A 29 -17.62 13.87 15.03
N LYS A 30 -17.06 13.00 15.88
CA LYS A 30 -15.61 12.81 15.94
C LYS A 30 -15.03 12.27 14.63
N ILE A 31 -15.72 11.30 14.01
CA ILE A 31 -15.34 10.75 12.71
C ILE A 31 -15.47 11.82 11.63
N PHE A 32 -16.56 12.59 11.61
CA PHE A 32 -16.76 13.67 10.64
C PHE A 32 -15.70 14.77 10.76
N ASN A 33 -15.35 15.20 11.98
CA ASN A 33 -14.25 16.13 12.20
C ASN A 33 -12.92 15.56 11.70
N SER A 34 -12.60 14.30 11.97
CA SER A 34 -11.41 13.65 11.40
C SER A 34 -11.41 13.60 9.87
N LEU A 35 -12.59 13.44 9.24
CA LEU A 35 -12.70 13.49 7.78
C LEU A 35 -12.51 14.92 7.24
N GLU A 36 -13.02 15.94 7.93
CA GLU A 36 -12.80 17.34 7.57
C GLU A 36 -11.33 17.74 7.72
N ASP A 37 -10.69 17.36 8.84
CA ASP A 37 -9.25 17.55 9.06
C ASP A 37 -8.44 16.89 7.94
N PHE A 38 -8.80 15.64 7.57
CA PHE A 38 -8.16 14.92 6.48
C PHE A 38 -8.32 15.64 5.13
N LYS A 39 -9.53 16.15 4.82
CA LYS A 39 -9.76 16.99 3.63
C LYS A 39 -8.88 18.22 3.66
N HIS A 40 -8.82 18.93 4.78
CA HIS A 40 -7.98 20.12 4.94
C HIS A 40 -6.50 19.82 4.72
N ILE A 41 -6.01 18.68 5.22
CA ILE A 41 -4.63 18.24 5.00
C ILE A 41 -4.37 17.99 3.52
N ILE A 42 -5.25 17.27 2.80
CA ILE A 42 -5.05 17.02 1.38
C ILE A 42 -5.12 18.33 0.58
N PHE A 43 -6.08 19.20 0.86
CA PHE A 43 -6.15 20.50 0.19
C PHE A 43 -4.90 21.35 0.45
N ASN A 44 -4.39 21.36 1.67
CA ASN A 44 -3.15 22.05 2.00
C ASN A 44 -1.93 21.42 1.31
N PHE A 45 -1.89 20.09 1.17
CA PHE A 45 -0.85 19.38 0.42
C PHE A 45 -0.81 19.81 -1.05
N PHE A 46 -1.96 19.84 -1.73
CA PHE A 46 -2.04 20.31 -3.11
C PHE A 46 -1.80 21.82 -3.25
N ARG A 47 -2.31 22.63 -2.32
CA ARG A 47 -2.17 24.09 -2.37
C ARG A 47 -0.74 24.56 -2.11
N ARG A 48 -0.03 23.94 -1.17
CA ARG A 48 1.38 24.27 -0.86
C ARG A 48 2.36 23.58 -1.81
N GLY A 49 2.08 22.34 -2.22
CA GLY A 49 2.97 21.58 -3.09
C GLY A 49 2.85 21.91 -4.58
N GLY A 50 1.74 22.50 -5.02
CA GLY A 50 1.54 22.89 -6.42
C GLY A 50 1.83 21.75 -7.41
N LYS A 51 2.76 21.98 -8.34
CA LYS A 51 3.20 20.97 -9.32
C LYS A 51 3.88 19.76 -8.66
N ASN A 52 4.61 19.96 -7.57
CA ASN A 52 5.34 18.88 -6.90
C ASN A 52 4.37 17.89 -6.22
N ALA A 53 3.24 18.37 -5.70
CA ALA A 53 2.19 17.49 -5.17
C ALA A 53 1.61 16.57 -6.25
N LEU A 54 1.37 17.11 -7.46
CA LEU A 54 0.89 16.30 -8.59
C LEU A 54 1.94 15.27 -9.02
N ILE A 55 3.21 15.67 -9.11
CA ILE A 55 4.33 14.76 -9.44
C ILE A 55 4.42 13.63 -8.41
N ALA A 56 4.33 13.94 -7.11
CA ALA A 56 4.36 12.94 -6.05
C ALA A 56 3.23 11.92 -6.18
N VAL A 57 2.01 12.37 -6.52
CA VAL A 57 0.86 11.48 -6.76
C VAL A 57 1.12 10.57 -7.96
N ILE A 58 1.59 11.13 -9.08
CA ILE A 58 1.91 10.34 -10.28
C ILE A 58 3.01 9.31 -9.97
N LEU A 59 4.09 9.71 -9.31
CA LEU A 59 5.16 8.81 -8.90
C LEU A 59 4.67 7.70 -7.97
N THR A 60 3.71 7.99 -7.10
CA THR A 60 3.08 6.98 -6.23
C THR A 60 2.28 5.97 -7.02
N TYR A 61 1.52 6.40 -8.03
CA TYR A 61 0.80 5.46 -8.91
C TYR A 61 1.76 4.62 -9.75
N VAL A 62 2.84 5.22 -10.25
CA VAL A 62 3.87 4.50 -11.00
C VAL A 62 4.58 3.46 -10.12
N SER A 63 4.96 3.82 -8.89
CA SER A 63 5.60 2.89 -7.96
C SER A 63 4.67 1.73 -7.58
N LEU A 64 3.38 2.02 -7.38
CA LEU A 64 2.38 1.00 -7.09
C LEU A 64 2.17 0.06 -8.30
N ALA A 65 2.10 0.61 -9.51
CA ALA A 65 2.00 -0.19 -10.73
C ALA A 65 3.24 -1.09 -10.91
N ALA A 66 4.45 -0.55 -10.67
CA ALA A 66 5.68 -1.34 -10.70
C ALA A 66 5.65 -2.47 -9.65
N ASN A 67 5.15 -2.20 -8.44
CA ASN A 67 5.01 -3.23 -7.40
C ASN A 67 4.02 -4.35 -7.78
N PHE A 68 2.94 -4.02 -8.50
CA PHE A 68 1.99 -5.03 -8.99
C PHE A 68 2.53 -5.84 -10.16
N LEU A 69 3.32 -5.22 -11.04
CA LEU A 69 3.97 -5.89 -12.17
C LEU A 69 5.21 -6.69 -11.75
N LEU A 70 5.71 -6.52 -10.54
CA LEU A 70 6.86 -7.25 -10.03
C LEU A 70 6.62 -8.77 -10.02
N ALA A 71 5.43 -9.21 -9.62
CA ALA A 71 5.09 -10.63 -9.59
C ALA A 71 5.11 -11.32 -10.96
N PRO A 72 4.38 -10.84 -12.00
CA PRO A 72 4.48 -11.43 -13.31
C PRO A 72 5.91 -11.35 -13.87
N ALA A 73 6.64 -10.24 -13.63
CA ALA A 73 8.03 -10.13 -14.07
C ALA A 73 8.92 -11.26 -13.51
N ILE A 74 8.81 -11.57 -12.21
CA ILE A 74 9.56 -12.65 -11.58
C ILE A 74 9.11 -14.03 -12.10
N LEU A 75 7.81 -14.25 -12.29
CA LEU A 75 7.34 -15.54 -12.80
C LEU A 75 7.82 -15.80 -14.23
N TYR A 76 7.85 -14.76 -15.07
CA TYR A 76 8.42 -14.85 -16.41
C TYR A 76 9.94 -15.12 -16.40
N THR A 77 10.71 -14.54 -15.47
CA THR A 77 12.15 -14.81 -15.38
C THR A 77 12.46 -16.23 -14.93
N ILE A 78 11.57 -16.85 -14.14
CA ILE A 78 11.66 -18.26 -13.74
C ILE A 78 11.24 -19.21 -14.89
N GLY A 79 10.73 -18.67 -16.00
CA GLY A 79 10.30 -19.44 -17.18
C GLY A 79 8.86 -19.96 -17.10
N LEU A 80 8.06 -19.47 -16.14
CA LEU A 80 6.66 -19.86 -15.99
C LEU A 80 5.76 -19.01 -16.88
N LYS A 81 5.03 -19.68 -17.79
CA LYS A 81 3.99 -19.05 -18.62
C LYS A 81 2.72 -18.87 -17.79
N THR A 82 2.71 -17.87 -16.93
CA THR A 82 1.52 -17.46 -16.15
C THR A 82 0.84 -16.27 -16.80
N SER A 83 -0.49 -16.21 -16.69
CA SER A 83 -1.27 -15.06 -17.14
C SER A 83 -0.81 -13.81 -16.38
N LEU A 84 -0.49 -12.75 -17.13
CA LEU A 84 -0.06 -11.47 -16.54
C LEU A 84 -1.13 -10.91 -15.59
N ILE A 85 -2.40 -11.05 -15.97
CA ILE A 85 -3.53 -10.55 -15.19
C ILE A 85 -3.64 -11.31 -13.86
N ASP A 86 -3.55 -12.64 -13.89
CA ASP A 86 -3.71 -13.48 -12.70
C ASP A 86 -2.59 -13.21 -11.70
N ALA A 87 -1.33 -13.17 -12.16
CA ALA A 87 -0.19 -12.84 -11.31
C ALA A 87 -0.29 -11.43 -10.69
N THR A 88 -0.79 -10.46 -11.46
CA THR A 88 -1.01 -9.09 -10.99
C THR A 88 -2.11 -9.03 -9.92
N ILE A 89 -3.21 -9.77 -10.10
CA ILE A 89 -4.30 -9.84 -9.12
C ILE A 89 -3.83 -10.48 -7.82
N VAL A 90 -3.09 -11.59 -7.91
CA VAL A 90 -2.52 -12.27 -6.75
C VAL A 90 -1.57 -11.33 -5.98
N GLN A 91 -0.71 -10.60 -6.70
CA GLN A 91 0.19 -9.60 -6.12
C GLN A 91 -0.55 -8.43 -5.48
N PHE A 92 -1.63 -7.98 -6.11
CA PHE A 92 -2.50 -6.94 -5.55
C PHE A 92 -3.07 -7.41 -4.20
N ILE A 93 -3.70 -8.58 -4.16
CA ILE A 93 -4.27 -9.15 -2.93
C ILE A 93 -3.20 -9.29 -1.85
N LEU A 94 -2.04 -9.85 -2.21
CA LEU A 94 -0.91 -10.01 -1.29
C LEU A 94 -0.48 -8.68 -0.67
N THR A 95 -0.32 -7.64 -1.50
CA THR A 95 0.09 -6.30 -1.04
C THR A 95 -0.86 -5.74 0.02
N TYR A 96 -2.17 -5.90 -0.17
CA TYR A 96 -3.16 -5.41 0.80
C TYR A 96 -3.23 -6.27 2.06
N ILE A 97 -3.11 -7.60 1.96
CA ILE A 97 -3.04 -8.46 3.16
C ILE A 97 -1.85 -8.04 4.03
N ILE A 98 -0.70 -7.79 3.42
CA ILE A 98 0.50 -7.33 4.13
C ILE A 98 0.25 -5.97 4.78
N ALA A 99 -0.39 -5.03 4.07
CA ALA A 99 -0.69 -3.70 4.59
C ALA A 99 -1.59 -3.73 5.84
N PHE A 100 -2.45 -4.73 5.98
CA PHE A 100 -3.30 -4.93 7.17
C PHE A 100 -2.67 -5.80 8.25
N THR A 101 -1.50 -6.39 8.00
CA THR A 101 -0.83 -7.26 8.97
C THR A 101 0.11 -6.42 9.83
N PRO A 102 -0.12 -6.29 11.15
CA PRO A 102 0.67 -5.42 12.02
C PRO A 102 2.02 -6.03 12.43
N THR A 103 2.69 -6.77 11.53
CA THR A 103 3.96 -7.44 11.85
C THR A 103 5.13 -6.49 11.61
N PRO A 104 5.84 -6.02 12.66
CA PRO A 104 7.08 -5.28 12.49
C PRO A 104 8.10 -6.17 11.80
N GLY A 105 8.71 -5.69 10.71
CA GLY A 105 9.64 -6.46 9.87
C GLY A 105 9.00 -7.33 8.78
N ALA A 106 7.67 -7.49 8.77
CA ALA A 106 6.86 -8.05 7.67
C ALA A 106 7.32 -9.40 7.07
N SER A 107 8.24 -10.17 7.66
CA SER A 107 8.82 -11.36 7.00
C SER A 107 7.90 -12.58 7.11
N GLY A 108 7.63 -13.06 8.33
CA GLY A 108 6.93 -14.33 8.54
C GLY A 108 5.50 -14.38 7.99
N ALA A 109 4.65 -13.41 8.37
CA ALA A 109 3.26 -13.39 7.89
C ALA A 109 3.15 -13.18 6.38
N ALA A 110 4.03 -12.38 5.79
CA ALA A 110 3.98 -12.11 4.36
C ALA A 110 4.65 -13.20 3.52
N GLU A 111 5.61 -13.96 4.06
CA GLU A 111 6.12 -15.19 3.42
C GLU A 111 5.04 -16.27 3.39
N LEU A 112 4.31 -16.45 4.49
CA LEU A 112 3.18 -17.38 4.55
C LEU A 112 2.05 -16.96 3.61
N ALA A 113 1.66 -15.68 3.62
CA ALA A 113 0.64 -15.15 2.71
C ALA A 113 1.09 -15.26 1.24
N GLY A 114 2.36 -14.96 0.96
CA GLY A 114 2.96 -15.10 -0.38
C GLY A 114 2.95 -16.55 -0.84
N ALA A 115 3.39 -17.49 0.01
CA ALA A 115 3.40 -18.91 -0.31
C ALA A 115 1.98 -19.45 -0.56
N ALA A 116 1.02 -19.10 0.30
CA ALA A 116 -0.37 -19.51 0.15
C ALA A 116 -0.98 -18.99 -1.14
N LEU A 117 -0.84 -17.70 -1.42
CA LEU A 117 -1.42 -17.06 -2.60
C LEU A 117 -0.75 -17.51 -3.90
N PHE A 118 0.58 -17.54 -3.96
CA PHE A 118 1.29 -17.95 -5.18
C PHE A 118 1.21 -19.45 -5.47
N SER A 119 0.87 -20.28 -4.48
CA SER A 119 0.58 -21.70 -4.72
C SER A 119 -0.63 -21.96 -5.65
N THR A 120 -1.48 -20.94 -5.85
CA THR A 120 -2.63 -21.02 -6.76
C THR A 120 -2.26 -20.84 -8.24
N ILE A 121 -1.11 -20.20 -8.52
CA ILE A 121 -0.68 -19.83 -9.88
C ILE A 121 0.67 -20.42 -10.28
N CYS A 122 1.44 -20.94 -9.32
CA CYS A 122 2.81 -21.42 -9.52
C CYS A 122 3.00 -22.81 -8.89
N PRO A 123 3.74 -23.75 -9.54
CA PRO A 123 4.07 -25.03 -8.92
C PRO A 123 4.84 -24.86 -7.61
N LYS A 124 4.54 -25.69 -6.60
CA LYS A 124 5.10 -25.58 -5.24
C LYS A 124 6.62 -25.53 -5.18
N ALA A 125 7.32 -26.16 -6.12
CA ALA A 125 8.78 -26.17 -6.20
C ALA A 125 9.39 -24.78 -6.45
N TYR A 126 8.68 -23.89 -7.14
CA TYR A 126 9.17 -22.55 -7.50
C TYR A 126 8.74 -21.45 -6.54
N ILE A 127 7.83 -21.75 -5.59
CA ILE A 127 7.34 -20.76 -4.62
C ILE A 127 8.48 -20.16 -3.77
N PRO A 128 9.41 -20.95 -3.20
CA PRO A 128 10.51 -20.38 -2.41
C PRO A 128 11.40 -19.47 -3.26
N VAL A 129 11.66 -19.87 -4.51
CA VAL A 129 12.46 -19.08 -5.47
C VAL A 129 11.77 -17.74 -5.75
N TYR A 130 10.47 -17.77 -6.05
CA TYR A 130 9.66 -16.57 -6.24
C TYR A 130 9.73 -15.64 -5.01
N ILE A 131 9.54 -16.17 -3.80
CA ILE A 131 9.55 -15.38 -2.57
C ILE A 131 10.89 -14.69 -2.37
N VAL A 132 12.01 -15.38 -2.61
CA VAL A 132 13.36 -14.79 -2.49
C VAL A 132 13.53 -13.63 -3.47
N TYR A 133 13.18 -13.81 -4.75
CA TYR A 133 13.25 -12.73 -5.73
C TYR A 133 12.34 -11.56 -5.36
N TRP A 134 11.10 -11.86 -4.96
CA TRP A 134 10.15 -10.84 -4.56
C TRP A 134 10.68 -10.01 -3.40
N ARG A 135 11.21 -10.66 -2.34
CA ARG A 135 11.83 -9.97 -1.19
C ARG A 135 13.06 -9.16 -1.56
N PHE A 136 13.89 -9.69 -2.44
CA PHE A 136 15.07 -8.99 -2.91
C PHE A 136 14.71 -7.67 -3.57
N PHE A 137 13.79 -7.70 -4.54
CA PHE A 137 13.40 -6.51 -5.28
C PHE A 137 12.47 -5.56 -4.50
N SER A 138 11.63 -6.07 -3.61
CA SER A 138 10.67 -5.24 -2.86
C SER A 138 11.22 -4.64 -1.58
N ASN A 139 12.14 -5.33 -0.89
CA ASN A 139 12.60 -4.92 0.44
C ASN A 139 14.11 -4.71 0.46
N TYR A 140 14.89 -5.76 0.15
CA TYR A 140 16.33 -5.72 0.40
C TYR A 140 17.05 -4.70 -0.49
N LEU A 141 16.66 -4.57 -1.75
CA LEU A 141 17.25 -3.59 -2.65
C LEU A 141 17.07 -2.15 -2.14
N PHE A 142 15.84 -1.80 -1.74
CA PHE A 142 15.56 -0.46 -1.19
C PHE A 142 16.23 -0.22 0.16
N SER A 143 16.30 -1.24 1.03
CA SER A 143 17.03 -1.14 2.29
C SER A 143 18.53 -0.92 2.08
N ILE A 144 19.14 -1.61 1.12
CA ILE A 144 20.56 -1.45 0.77
C ILE A 144 20.80 -0.04 0.24
N ILE A 145 19.99 0.43 -0.71
CA ILE A 145 20.08 1.79 -1.24
C ILE A 145 19.94 2.83 -0.12
N GLY A 146 18.94 2.66 0.75
CA GLY A 146 18.72 3.53 1.90
C GLY A 146 19.91 3.54 2.87
N ALA A 147 20.53 2.38 3.12
CA ALA A 147 21.72 2.28 3.94
C ALA A 147 22.91 3.04 3.35
N PHE A 148 23.12 2.95 2.02
CA PHE A 148 24.18 3.72 1.36
C PHE A 148 23.97 5.24 1.51
N PHE A 149 22.75 5.74 1.30
CA PHE A 149 22.43 7.15 1.49
C PHE A 149 22.59 7.59 2.94
N LEU A 150 22.20 6.75 3.89
CA LEU A 150 22.34 7.04 5.31
C LEU A 150 23.82 7.15 5.74
N ILE A 151 24.68 6.25 5.24
CA ILE A 151 26.12 6.30 5.52
C ILE A 151 26.75 7.55 4.91
N ASP A 152 26.38 7.93 3.68
CA ASP A 152 26.87 9.17 3.04
C ASP A 152 26.44 10.42 3.82
N PHE A 153 25.19 10.44 4.29
CA PHE A 153 24.67 11.53 5.11
C PHE A 153 25.45 11.67 6.43
N ILE A 154 25.63 10.57 7.17
CA ILE A 154 26.38 10.57 8.43
C ILE A 154 27.85 11.00 8.22
N ARG A 155 28.48 10.61 7.11
CA ARG A 155 29.86 11.01 6.79
C ARG A 155 30.01 12.49 6.44
N LYS A 156 28.95 13.16 5.98
CA LYS A 156 28.98 14.61 5.70
C LYS A 156 28.76 15.46 6.94
N ASP A 157 28.11 14.90 7.96
CA ASP A 157 27.81 15.60 9.21
C ASP A 157 28.92 15.47 10.28
N ILE A 158 29.93 14.61 10.06
CA ILE A 158 31.13 14.43 10.91
C ILE A 158 32.32 15.14 10.25
#